data_AF-A0A2J8KD55-F1
#
_entry.id   AF-A0A2J8KD55-F1
#
_cell.length_a   1.000
_cell.length_b   1.000
_cell.length_c   1.000
_cell.angle_alpha   90.00
_cell.angle_beta   90.00
_cell.angle_gamma   90.00
#
_symmetry.space_group_name_H-M   'P 1'
#
loop_
_entity.id
_entity.type
_entity.pdbx_description
1 polymer ?
#
loop_
_entity_poly.entity_id
_entity_poly.type
_entity_poly.pdbx_seq_one_letter_code
_entity_poly.pdbx_strand_id
1 'polypeptide(L)'
;MVGTLYDKVDPSGEIVELVKGACPWKEHLYHLESGLSPPVAIFFVIYTDQAGQWRIQCVPKEPHSFQSRLPLPEPWRGLRDEALDQVSGIPGCIFVHASGFIGGHRTREGALSMARATLAQRSYLPQIS
;
A
#
# COMPACT_ATOMS: atom_id res chain seq x y z
N MET A 1 -18.62 18.05 18.69
CA MET A 1 -17.28 18.14 18.05
C MET A 1 -16.92 16.75 17.58
N VAL A 2 -16.83 16.54 16.26
CA VAL A 2 -16.62 15.21 15.65
C VAL A 2 -15.11 14.91 15.71
N GLY A 3 -14.65 14.37 16.83
CA GLY A 3 -13.31 13.84 16.98
C GLY A 3 -13.30 12.37 16.54
N THR A 4 -13.12 12.11 15.27
CA THR A 4 -12.72 10.77 14.80
C THR A 4 -11.23 10.78 14.52
N LEU A 5 -10.51 10.33 15.56
CA LEU A 5 -9.21 9.67 15.55
C LEU A 5 -8.71 9.32 14.14
N TYR A 6 -7.86 10.18 13.57
CA TYR A 6 -6.86 9.70 12.62
C TYR A 6 -5.78 9.01 13.45
N ASP A 7 -6.03 7.78 13.89
CA ASP A 7 -4.94 6.93 14.38
C ASP A 7 -3.94 6.80 13.24
N LYS A 8 -2.77 7.40 13.40
CA LYS A 8 -1.70 7.34 12.40
C LYS A 8 -1.31 5.88 12.25
N VAL A 9 -1.82 5.26 11.19
CA VAL A 9 -1.52 3.88 10.77
C VAL A 9 0.00 3.68 10.63
N ASP A 10 0.67 4.72 10.13
CA ASP A 10 2.12 4.77 10.00
C ASP A 10 2.65 6.18 10.31
N PRO A 11 3.85 6.31 10.93
CA PRO A 11 4.46 7.61 11.18
C PRO A 11 4.70 8.47 9.94
N SER A 12 4.88 7.86 8.75
CA SER A 12 5.06 8.59 7.48
C SER A 12 3.84 9.42 7.08
N GLY A 13 2.63 8.99 7.46
CA GLY A 13 1.38 9.52 6.93
C GLY A 13 1.10 9.15 5.47
N GLU A 14 1.92 8.29 4.85
CA GLU A 14 1.83 7.90 3.43
C GLU A 14 1.05 6.59 3.21
N ILE A 15 0.57 5.98 4.29
CA ILE A 15 -0.14 4.71 4.32
C ILE A 15 -1.49 4.91 4.99
N VAL A 16 -2.56 4.48 4.32
CA VAL A 16 -3.93 4.47 4.84
C VAL A 16 -4.37 3.03 5.09
N GLU A 17 -5.12 2.81 6.17
CA GLU A 17 -5.78 1.55 6.46
C GLU A 17 -7.30 1.70 6.36
N LEU A 18 -7.95 0.75 5.70
CA LEU A 18 -9.42 0.70 5.62
C LEU A 18 -9.96 -0.34 6.59
N VAL A 19 -10.74 0.12 7.56
CA VAL A 19 -11.34 -0.71 8.63
C VAL A 19 -12.38 -1.71 8.08
N LYS A 20 -12.98 -1.43 6.90
CA LYS A 20 -13.90 -2.35 6.20
C LYS A 20 -13.37 -2.65 4.79
N GLY A 21 -12.89 -3.88 4.62
CA GLY A 21 -12.40 -4.42 3.36
C GLY A 21 -13.46 -4.48 2.26
N ALA A 22 -13.03 -4.26 1.00
CA ALA A 22 -13.79 -4.38 -0.24
C ALA A 22 -14.78 -3.24 -0.61
N CYS A 23 -14.75 -2.09 0.06
CA CYS A 23 -15.46 -0.90 -0.42
C CYS A 23 -14.65 -0.23 -1.56
N PRO A 24 -15.28 0.32 -2.63
CA PRO A 24 -14.59 1.09 -3.67
C PRO A 24 -13.95 2.35 -3.07
N TRP A 25 -12.70 2.21 -2.64
CA TRP A 25 -11.98 3.27 -1.91
C TRP A 25 -11.36 4.31 -2.83
N LYS A 26 -11.14 3.99 -4.11
CA LYS A 26 -10.40 4.86 -5.04
C LYS A 26 -11.10 6.22 -5.19
N GLU A 27 -12.38 6.23 -5.52
CA GLU A 27 -13.16 7.46 -5.67
C GLU A 27 -13.21 8.28 -4.38
N HIS A 28 -13.37 7.61 -3.24
CA HIS A 28 -13.38 8.29 -1.94
C HIS A 28 -12.01 8.88 -1.58
N LEU A 29 -10.91 8.18 -1.87
CA LEU A 29 -9.55 8.67 -1.64
C LEU A 29 -9.26 9.91 -2.49
N TYR A 30 -9.59 9.90 -3.79
CA TYR A 30 -9.37 11.05 -4.66
C TYR A 30 -10.23 12.26 -4.27
N HIS A 31 -11.47 12.04 -3.84
CA HIS A 31 -12.33 13.09 -3.32
C HIS A 31 -11.83 13.69 -2.00
N LEU A 32 -11.24 12.86 -1.12
CA LEU A 32 -10.59 13.33 0.10
C LEU A 32 -9.31 14.12 -0.21
N GLU A 33 -8.48 13.65 -1.14
CA GLU A 33 -7.25 14.36 -1.54
C GLU A 33 -7.57 15.73 -2.17
N SER A 34 -8.60 15.82 -3.02
CA SER A 34 -9.00 17.08 -3.66
C SER A 34 -9.62 18.10 -2.70
N GLY A 35 -10.37 17.62 -1.69
CA GLY A 35 -11.04 18.48 -0.71
C GLY A 35 -10.17 18.89 0.48
N LEU A 36 -9.17 18.08 0.84
CA LEU A 36 -8.38 18.28 2.06
C LEU A 36 -6.93 18.73 1.81
N SER A 37 -6.41 18.59 0.58
CA SER A 37 -5.00 18.85 0.25
C SER A 37 -4.06 18.31 1.34
N PRO A 38 -4.02 16.97 1.52
CA PRO A 38 -3.26 16.39 2.62
C PRO A 38 -1.79 16.83 2.53
N PRO A 39 -1.13 17.05 3.69
CA PRO A 39 0.24 17.55 3.71
C PRO A 39 1.25 16.58 3.07
N VAL A 40 0.86 15.31 2.88
CA VAL A 40 1.66 14.25 2.26
C VAL A 40 0.79 13.42 1.33
N ALA A 41 1.32 13.01 0.18
CA ALA A 41 0.63 12.14 -0.76
C ALA A 41 0.51 10.70 -0.21
N ILE A 42 -0.65 10.07 -0.42
CA ILE A 42 -0.85 8.67 -0.03
C ILE A 42 -0.27 7.75 -1.12
N PHE A 43 0.54 6.78 -0.72
CA PHE A 43 1.17 5.82 -1.65
C PHE A 43 0.56 4.43 -1.55
N PHE A 44 0.14 4.03 -0.35
CA PHE A 44 -0.38 2.69 -0.10
C PHE A 44 -1.68 2.72 0.67
N VAL A 45 -2.55 1.79 0.32
CA VAL A 45 -3.77 1.48 1.07
C VAL A 45 -3.68 0.02 1.50
N ILE A 46 -3.86 -0.23 2.80
CA ILE A 46 -3.94 -1.58 3.36
C ILE A 46 -5.37 -1.88 3.83
N TYR A 47 -5.81 -3.11 3.63
CA TYR A 47 -7.16 -3.57 4.01
C TYR A 47 -7.22 -5.09 3.99
N THR A 48 -8.22 -5.67 4.65
CA THR A 48 -8.49 -7.12 4.53
C THR A 48 -9.35 -7.41 3.31
N ASP A 49 -9.08 -8.47 2.57
CA ASP A 49 -10.02 -8.98 1.58
C ASP A 49 -11.16 -9.80 2.22
N GLN A 50 -12.02 -10.38 1.38
CA GLN A 50 -13.16 -11.20 1.85
C GLN A 50 -12.73 -12.48 2.57
N ALA A 51 -11.50 -12.95 2.36
CA ALA A 51 -10.93 -14.10 3.04
C ALA A 51 -10.13 -13.70 4.30
N GLY A 52 -10.22 -12.44 4.73
CA GLY A 52 -9.50 -11.91 5.88
C GLY A 52 -8.00 -11.73 5.67
N GLN A 53 -7.51 -11.88 4.43
CA GLN A 53 -6.10 -11.71 4.12
C GLN A 53 -5.78 -10.23 3.91
N TRP A 54 -4.62 -9.79 4.39
CA TRP A 54 -4.23 -8.41 4.27
C TRP A 54 -3.72 -8.13 2.86
N ARG A 55 -4.23 -7.04 2.29
CA ARG A 55 -3.83 -6.50 1.00
C ARG A 55 -3.04 -5.23 1.23
N ILE A 56 -2.02 -5.08 0.42
CA ILE A 56 -1.30 -3.83 0.22
C ILE A 56 -1.49 -3.44 -1.23
N GLN A 57 -2.16 -2.32 -1.48
CA GLN A 57 -2.45 -1.83 -2.81
C GLN A 57 -1.83 -0.45 -3.02
N CYS A 58 -1.13 -0.28 -4.13
CA CYS A 58 -0.54 1.00 -4.50
C CYS A 58 -1.63 1.96 -4.99
N VAL A 59 -1.55 3.23 -4.60
CA VAL A 59 -2.42 4.28 -5.15
C VAL A 59 -1.97 4.57 -6.59
N PRO A 60 -2.88 4.58 -7.58
CA PRO A 60 -2.52 4.94 -8.94
C PRO A 60 -2.16 6.44 -9.05
N LYS A 61 -1.43 6.82 -10.10
CA LYS A 61 -1.11 8.24 -10.34
C LYS A 61 -2.37 9.07 -10.58
N GLU A 62 -3.35 8.47 -11.24
CA GLU A 62 -4.65 9.06 -11.59
C GLU A 62 -5.76 8.01 -11.40
N PRO A 63 -7.04 8.40 -11.21
CA PRO A 63 -8.14 7.49 -10.90
C PRO A 63 -8.29 6.28 -11.83
N HIS A 64 -7.99 6.46 -13.12
CA HIS A 64 -8.13 5.42 -14.15
C HIS A 64 -6.79 4.92 -14.69
N SER A 65 -5.67 5.30 -14.08
CA SER A 65 -4.34 4.89 -14.54
C SER A 65 -3.97 3.49 -14.05
N PHE A 66 -3.32 2.73 -14.93
CA PHE A 66 -2.66 1.46 -14.57
C PHE A 66 -1.29 1.68 -13.91
N GLN A 67 -0.78 2.92 -13.90
CA GLN A 67 0.49 3.25 -13.27
C GLN A 67 0.29 3.59 -11.80
N SER A 68 1.00 2.86 -10.93
CA SER A 68 1.09 3.16 -9.49
C SER A 68 1.98 4.38 -9.24
N ARG A 69 1.67 5.17 -8.20
CA ARG A 69 2.57 6.24 -7.70
C ARG A 69 3.91 5.66 -7.28
N LEU A 70 3.86 4.53 -6.58
CA LEU A 70 5.01 3.74 -6.19
C LEU A 70 4.64 2.25 -6.25
N PRO A 71 5.01 1.51 -7.32
CA PRO A 71 4.76 0.08 -7.40
C PRO A 71 5.64 -0.68 -6.38
N LEU A 72 5.18 -1.86 -5.95
CA LEU A 72 5.97 -2.75 -5.11
C LEU A 72 7.30 -3.12 -5.77
N PRO A 73 8.35 -3.43 -4.97
CA PRO A 73 9.71 -3.68 -5.44
C PRO A 73 9.75 -4.70 -6.57
N GLU A 74 10.51 -4.40 -7.62
CA GLU A 74 10.67 -5.30 -8.76
C GLU A 74 11.05 -6.73 -8.36
N PRO A 75 12.00 -6.96 -7.42
CA PRO A 75 12.37 -8.32 -7.02
C PRO A 75 11.22 -9.14 -6.41
N TRP A 76 10.15 -8.50 -5.93
CA TRP A 76 9.01 -9.19 -5.34
C TRP A 76 7.98 -9.63 -6.38
N ARG A 77 7.97 -8.99 -7.56
CA ARG A 77 6.87 -9.09 -8.52
C ARG A 77 6.75 -10.51 -9.09
N GLY A 78 5.54 -11.05 -9.05
CA GLY A 78 5.26 -12.41 -9.51
C GLY A 78 5.63 -13.50 -8.49
N LEU A 79 6.28 -13.15 -7.37
CA LEU A 79 6.60 -14.11 -6.31
C LEU A 79 5.42 -14.33 -5.37
N ARG A 80 5.44 -15.49 -4.72
CA ARG A 80 4.43 -15.97 -3.77
C ARG A 80 5.08 -16.72 -2.63
N ASP A 81 4.38 -16.77 -1.50
CA ASP A 81 4.71 -17.60 -0.34
C ASP A 81 6.20 -17.55 0.03
N GLU A 82 6.83 -18.70 0.29
CA GLU A 82 8.21 -18.81 0.78
C GLU A 82 9.25 -18.12 -0.13
N ALA A 83 9.04 -18.13 -1.45
CA ALA A 83 9.94 -17.44 -2.37
C ALA A 83 9.90 -15.91 -2.17
N LEU A 84 8.71 -15.37 -1.91
CA LEU A 84 8.55 -13.96 -1.59
C LEU A 84 9.06 -13.63 -0.19
N ASP A 85 8.86 -14.51 0.79
CA ASP A 85 9.41 -14.36 2.15
C ASP A 85 10.94 -14.24 2.10
N GLN A 86 11.61 -15.11 1.33
CA GLN A 86 13.07 -15.09 1.20
C GLN A 86 13.60 -13.82 0.53
N VAL A 87 12.97 -13.37 -0.54
CA VAL A 87 13.43 -12.18 -1.29
C VAL A 87 13.09 -10.88 -0.56
N SER A 88 11.95 -10.82 0.14
CA SER A 88 11.53 -9.63 0.87
C SER A 88 12.15 -9.51 2.26
N GLY A 89 12.54 -10.65 2.87
CA GLY A 89 12.90 -10.71 4.28
C GLY A 89 11.71 -10.51 5.23
N ILE A 90 10.47 -10.61 4.72
CA ILE A 90 9.23 -10.41 5.47
C ILE A 90 8.46 -11.74 5.49
N PRO A 91 8.46 -12.47 6.61
CA PRO A 91 7.80 -13.77 6.69
C PRO A 91 6.27 -13.67 6.67
N GLY A 92 5.61 -14.57 5.93
CA GLY A 92 4.15 -14.66 5.86
C GLY A 92 3.53 -13.89 4.69
N CYS A 93 4.31 -13.55 3.67
CA CYS A 93 3.81 -13.03 2.42
C CYS A 93 2.94 -14.07 1.70
N ILE A 94 1.98 -13.58 0.92
CA ILE A 94 1.07 -14.41 0.12
C ILE A 94 1.44 -14.28 -1.36
N PHE A 95 1.53 -13.05 -1.87
CA PHE A 95 1.94 -12.79 -3.24
C PHE A 95 2.26 -11.31 -3.48
N VAL A 96 2.93 -11.03 -4.61
CA VAL A 96 2.92 -9.72 -5.29
C VAL A 96 2.57 -9.90 -6.76
N HIS A 97 1.65 -9.09 -7.29
CA HIS A 97 1.27 -9.14 -8.70
C HIS A 97 2.47 -8.80 -9.61
N ALA A 98 2.51 -9.35 -10.82
CA ALA A 98 3.63 -9.16 -11.76
C ALA A 98 3.92 -7.68 -12.10
N SER A 99 2.90 -6.81 -12.11
CA SER A 99 3.10 -5.36 -12.28
C SER A 99 3.40 -4.61 -10.99
N GLY A 100 3.35 -5.26 -9.82
CA GLY A 100 3.66 -4.66 -8.53
C GLY A 100 2.57 -3.75 -7.94
N PHE A 101 1.39 -3.65 -8.55
CA PHE A 101 0.33 -2.75 -8.05
C PHE A 101 -0.37 -3.22 -6.77
N ILE A 102 -0.27 -4.51 -6.45
CA ILE A 102 -0.91 -5.13 -5.29
C ILE A 102 -0.08 -6.30 -4.78
N GLY A 103 -0.06 -6.47 -3.47
CA GLY A 103 0.47 -7.63 -2.77
C GLY A 103 -0.44 -8.09 -1.65
N GLY A 104 -0.07 -9.20 -1.02
CA GLY A 104 -0.80 -9.79 0.08
C GLY A 104 0.09 -10.30 1.20
N HIS A 105 -0.40 -10.17 2.42
CA HIS A 105 0.23 -10.68 3.64
C HIS A 105 -0.81 -11.34 4.55
N ARG A 106 -0.38 -12.31 5.37
CA ARG A 106 -1.26 -12.99 6.33
C ARG A 106 -1.68 -12.12 7.51
N THR A 107 -0.90 -11.08 7.79
CA THR A 107 -1.05 -10.20 8.96
C THR A 107 -1.01 -8.73 8.55
N ARG A 108 -1.65 -7.89 9.38
CA ARG A 108 -1.66 -6.43 9.23
C ARG A 108 -0.26 -5.85 9.28
N GLU A 109 0.52 -6.28 10.26
CA GLU A 109 1.87 -5.79 10.53
C GLU A 109 2.82 -6.14 9.38
N GLY A 110 2.66 -7.31 8.75
CA GLY A 110 3.46 -7.66 7.60
C GLY A 110 3.06 -6.90 6.33
N ALA A 111 1.76 -6.63 6.11
CA ALA A 111 1.34 -5.72 5.03
C ALA A 111 1.90 -4.30 5.23
N LEU A 112 1.91 -3.78 6.46
CA LEU A 112 2.58 -2.53 6.81
C LEU A 112 4.10 -2.60 6.56
N SER A 113 4.74 -3.71 6.90
CA SER A 113 6.18 -3.90 6.68
C SER A 113 6.52 -3.89 5.19
N MET A 114 5.69 -4.52 4.34
CA MET A 114 5.84 -4.46 2.89
C MET A 114 5.73 -3.02 2.36
N ALA A 115 4.76 -2.23 2.86
CA ALA A 115 4.60 -0.82 2.47
C ALA A 115 5.81 0.02 2.88
N ARG A 116 6.27 -0.13 4.13
CA ARG A 116 7.44 0.57 4.68
C ARG A 116 8.72 0.26 3.92
N ALA A 117 8.97 -1.01 3.64
CA ALA A 117 10.14 -1.42 2.85
C ALA A 117 10.09 -0.82 1.43
N THR A 118 8.91 -0.74 0.83
CA THR A 118 8.73 -0.07 -0.47
C THR A 118 8.99 1.44 -0.38
N LEU A 119 8.44 2.12 0.63
CA LEU A 119 8.71 3.55 0.89
C LEU A 119 10.19 3.83 1.13
N ALA A 120 10.90 2.96 1.84
CA ALA A 120 12.32 3.11 2.09
C ALA A 120 13.16 3.04 0.80
N GLN A 121 12.76 2.20 -0.16
CA GLN A 121 13.43 2.11 -1.47
C GLN A 121 13.22 3.36 -2.34
N ARG A 122 12.11 4.11 -2.15
CA ARG A 122 11.89 5.39 -2.83
C ARG A 122 13.04 6.37 -2.58
N SER A 123 13.57 6.40 -1.36
CA SER A 123 14.67 7.29 -0.96
C SER A 123 16.00 6.99 -1.65
N TYR A 124 16.11 5.85 -2.34
CA TYR A 124 17.30 5.42 -3.08
C TYR A 124 17.15 5.55 -4.60
N LEU A 125 15.97 5.88 -5.12
CA LEU A 125 15.80 6.14 -6.54
C LEU A 125 16.19 7.59 -6.84
N PRO A 126 17.07 7.87 -7.83
CA PRO A 126 17.38 9.23 -8.22
C PRO A 126 16.07 9.91 -8.65
N GLN A 127 15.74 11.02 -7.99
CA GLN A 127 14.68 11.89 -8.46
C GLN A 127 15.13 12.43 -9.82
N ILE A 128 14.60 11.89 -10.90
CA ILE A 128 14.75 12.51 -12.21
C ILE A 128 13.89 13.76 -12.15
N SER A 129 14.58 14.89 -12.01
CA SER A 129 14.08 16.27 -12.09
C SER A 129 13.46 16.56 -13.45
#